data_AF-A0A3A9FK25-F1
#
_entry.id   AF-A0A3A9FK25-F1
#
_cell.length_a   1.000
_cell.length_b   1.000
_cell.length_c   1.000
_cell.angle_alpha   90.00
_cell.angle_beta   90.00
_cell.angle_gamma   90.00
#
_symmetry.space_group_name_H-M   'P 1'
#
loop_
_entity.id
_entity.type
_entity.pdbx_description
1 polymer ?
#
loop_
_entity_poly.entity_id
_entity_poly.type
_entity_poly.pdbx_seq_one_letter_code
_entity_poly.pdbx_strand_id
1 'polypeptide(L)'
;MIWKDTYRLGVEPMDKQHFLLFQMVEKLLHSFRLKQTLKQKNEHIASFKFMKNYIDKHFSAEEAYMESIQYSDLSNHRAEHQNFCRMIAYYEKLFQETDYSIKSVKEFAGLLVSWLTYHVAFVDMKIKENASETLPQTIKKEVVEETPPPMQQESKDLIPKMDNSIFHIDCFQKGITSILEKMFGITSLNVQELTPIPEFDENCIYSKISFIYEFEADVIYSFPKEISLQLFKIMTSFEVNEVDEVVYSAMAEISNIISGNVSIELADKECKTDIKPPVVNIGSYEVEESFKNCLCLFVDSSLGAFHVFIYI
;
A
#
# COMPACT_ATOMS: atom_id res chain seq x y z
N MET A 1 3.78 -16.47 2.22
CA MET A 1 2.94 -15.45 1.57
C MET A 1 1.94 -16.18 0.69
N ILE A 2 0.71 -16.35 1.15
CA ILE A 2 -0.21 -17.30 0.53
C ILE A 2 -0.90 -16.65 -0.68
N TRP A 3 -0.68 -17.20 -1.88
CA TRP A 3 -1.52 -16.92 -3.05
C TRP A 3 -2.98 -17.23 -2.71
N LYS A 4 -3.89 -16.30 -3.01
CA LYS A 4 -5.34 -16.49 -2.84
C LYS A 4 -6.01 -16.44 -4.21
N ASP A 5 -7.02 -17.29 -4.43
CA ASP A 5 -7.80 -17.27 -5.68
C ASP A 5 -8.53 -15.94 -5.92
N THR A 6 -8.69 -15.11 -4.88
CA THR A 6 -9.22 -13.75 -4.98
C THR A 6 -8.33 -12.80 -5.79
N TYR A 7 -7.05 -13.12 -5.98
CA TYR A 7 -6.09 -12.33 -6.76
C TYR A 7 -6.13 -12.64 -8.27
N ARG A 8 -7.12 -13.42 -8.71
CA ARG A 8 -7.30 -13.77 -10.13
C ARG A 8 -8.00 -12.66 -10.89
N LEU A 9 -7.30 -12.17 -11.92
CA LEU A 9 -7.86 -11.29 -12.93
C LEU A 9 -8.80 -12.05 -13.87
N GLY A 10 -8.61 -13.37 -13.99
CA GLY A 10 -9.32 -14.20 -14.98
C GLY A 10 -8.63 -14.20 -16.35
N VAL A 11 -7.43 -13.62 -16.43
CA VAL A 11 -6.56 -13.62 -17.61
C VAL A 11 -5.47 -14.66 -17.35
N GLU A 12 -5.64 -15.87 -17.90
CA GLU A 12 -4.82 -17.03 -17.57
C GLU A 12 -3.29 -16.76 -17.62
N PRO A 13 -2.75 -16.05 -18.63
CA PRO A 13 -1.32 -15.70 -18.64
C PRO A 13 -0.88 -14.81 -17.46
N MET A 14 -1.71 -13.86 -17.03
CA MET A 14 -1.40 -12.95 -15.92
C MET A 14 -1.55 -13.65 -14.58
N ASP A 15 -2.62 -14.41 -14.38
CA ASP A 15 -2.83 -15.20 -13.17
C ASP A 15 -1.64 -16.16 -12.91
N LYS A 16 -1.08 -16.76 -13.98
CA LYS A 16 0.14 -17.58 -13.88
C LYS A 16 1.36 -16.76 -13.48
N GLN A 17 1.51 -15.55 -14.01
CA GLN A 17 2.62 -14.68 -13.66
C GLN A 17 2.54 -14.19 -12.21
N HIS A 18 1.36 -13.79 -11.73
CA HIS A 18 1.13 -13.44 -10.33
C HIS A 18 1.45 -14.61 -9.41
N PHE A 19 0.93 -15.81 -9.72
CA PHE A 19 1.23 -17.00 -8.92
C PHE A 19 2.74 -17.25 -8.80
N LEU A 20 3.47 -17.14 -9.92
CA LEU A 20 4.93 -17.32 -9.93
C LEU A 20 5.67 -16.21 -9.16
N LEU A 21 5.21 -14.95 -9.23
CA LEU A 21 5.74 -13.85 -8.42
C LEU A 21 5.62 -14.15 -6.93
N PHE A 22 4.44 -14.58 -6.48
CA PHE A 22 4.22 -14.95 -5.07
C PHE A 22 5.14 -16.10 -4.66
N GLN A 23 5.29 -17.14 -5.48
CA GLN A 23 6.23 -18.24 -5.21
C GLN A 23 7.69 -17.77 -5.11
N MET A 24 8.09 -16.81 -5.95
CA MET A 24 9.45 -16.28 -5.96
C MET A 24 9.73 -15.45 -4.71
N VAL A 25 8.77 -14.64 -4.26
CA VAL A 25 8.87 -13.91 -3.00
C VAL A 25 8.91 -14.87 -1.81
N GLU A 26 8.07 -15.91 -1.78
CA GLU A 26 8.13 -16.93 -0.72
C GLU A 26 9.50 -17.60 -0.65
N LYS A 27 10.06 -17.97 -1.81
CA LYS A 27 11.38 -18.59 -1.88
C LYS A 27 12.47 -17.64 -1.39
N LEU A 28 12.38 -16.36 -1.75
CA LEU A 28 13.29 -15.33 -1.27
C LEU A 28 13.23 -15.21 0.27
N LEU A 29 12.02 -15.09 0.83
CA LEU A 29 11.80 -15.02 2.28
C LEU A 29 12.30 -16.26 3.02
N HIS A 30 12.06 -17.46 2.47
CA HIS A 30 12.51 -18.70 3.06
C HIS A 30 14.04 -18.79 3.09
N SER A 31 14.71 -18.29 2.05
CA SER A 31 16.17 -18.28 2.00
C SER A 31 16.77 -17.54 3.20
N PHE A 32 16.11 -16.48 3.69
CA PHE A 32 16.58 -15.66 4.81
C PHE A 32 16.48 -16.32 6.18
N ARG A 33 15.88 -17.52 6.29
CA ARG A 33 15.74 -18.26 7.56
C ARG A 33 16.94 -19.14 7.92
N LEU A 34 17.91 -19.29 7.01
CA LEU A 34 19.04 -20.21 7.19
C LEU A 34 20.31 -19.48 7.65
N LYS A 35 21.10 -20.10 8.53
CA LYS A 35 22.35 -19.53 9.10
C LYS A 35 23.32 -19.10 8.00
N GLN A 36 23.90 -17.90 8.10
CA GLN A 36 24.81 -17.32 7.11
C GLN A 36 26.08 -18.16 6.86
N THR A 37 26.18 -18.72 5.66
CA THR A 37 27.40 -19.23 5.03
C THR A 37 27.62 -18.51 3.70
N LEU A 38 28.86 -18.49 3.20
CA LEU A 38 29.19 -17.94 1.87
C LEU A 38 28.31 -18.53 0.75
N LYS A 39 27.86 -19.78 0.89
CA LYS A 39 26.98 -20.44 -0.07
C LYS A 39 25.60 -19.78 -0.12
N GLN A 40 24.98 -19.47 1.03
CA GLN A 40 23.67 -18.81 1.05
C GLN A 40 23.74 -17.37 0.55
N LYS A 41 24.82 -16.65 0.81
CA LYS A 41 25.01 -15.31 0.24
C LYS A 41 24.90 -15.32 -1.29
N ASN A 42 25.57 -16.28 -1.94
CA ASN A 42 25.46 -16.45 -3.40
C ASN A 42 24.04 -16.85 -3.84
N GLU A 43 23.34 -17.65 -3.04
CA GLU A 43 21.94 -18.02 -3.30
C GLU A 43 20.98 -16.81 -3.16
N HIS A 44 21.21 -15.90 -2.21
CA HIS A 44 20.44 -14.65 -2.08
C HIS A 44 20.65 -13.75 -3.29
N ILE A 45 21.91 -13.56 -3.70
CA ILE A 45 22.27 -12.76 -4.89
C ILE A 45 21.56 -13.31 -6.13
N ALA A 46 21.63 -14.63 -6.34
CA ALA A 46 20.98 -15.29 -7.46
C ALA A 46 19.45 -15.14 -7.41
N SER A 47 18.84 -15.33 -6.24
CA SER A 47 17.40 -15.21 -6.04
C SER A 47 16.89 -13.78 -6.29
N PHE A 48 17.62 -12.77 -5.80
CA PHE A 48 17.31 -11.36 -6.05
C PHE A 48 17.37 -11.02 -7.54
N LYS A 49 18.45 -11.40 -8.23
CA LYS A 49 18.60 -11.14 -9.69
C LYS A 49 17.51 -11.83 -10.50
N PHE A 50 17.21 -13.09 -10.15
CA PHE A 50 16.14 -13.83 -10.81
C PHE A 50 14.78 -13.15 -10.62
N MET A 51 14.51 -12.66 -9.41
CA MET A 51 13.28 -11.95 -9.09
C MET A 51 13.14 -10.62 -9.80
N LYS A 52 14.17 -9.77 -9.78
CA LYS A 52 14.20 -8.50 -10.53
C LYS A 52 13.86 -8.72 -12.00
N ASN A 53 14.54 -9.67 -12.65
CA ASN A 53 14.31 -9.98 -14.06
C ASN A 53 12.88 -10.50 -14.34
N TYR A 54 12.25 -11.14 -13.36
CA TYR A 54 10.88 -11.64 -13.51
C TYR A 54 9.86 -10.52 -13.34
N ILE A 55 10.05 -9.63 -12.37
CA ILE A 55 9.23 -8.44 -12.16
C ILE A 55 9.21 -7.58 -13.43
N ASP A 56 10.38 -7.29 -14.02
CA ASP A 56 10.47 -6.50 -15.26
C ASP A 56 9.67 -7.14 -16.42
N LYS A 57 9.74 -8.47 -16.56
CA LYS A 57 8.99 -9.21 -17.58
C LYS A 57 7.49 -9.21 -17.32
N HIS A 58 7.10 -9.33 -16.05
CA HIS A 58 5.71 -9.32 -15.64
C HIS A 58 5.07 -7.96 -15.95
N PHE A 59 5.68 -6.86 -15.49
CA PHE A 59 5.20 -5.51 -15.76
C PHE A 59 5.09 -5.23 -17.25
N SER A 60 6.09 -5.64 -18.05
CA SER A 60 6.03 -5.50 -19.50
C SER A 60 4.84 -6.24 -20.13
N ALA A 61 4.54 -7.45 -19.64
CA ALA A 61 3.44 -8.26 -20.15
C ALA A 61 2.08 -7.72 -19.71
N GLU A 62 1.98 -7.25 -18.48
CA GLU A 62 0.77 -6.63 -17.95
C GLU A 62 0.45 -5.31 -18.65
N GLU A 63 1.43 -4.41 -18.78
CA GLU A 63 1.23 -3.14 -19.49
C GLU A 63 0.84 -3.36 -20.95
N ALA A 64 1.44 -4.35 -21.63
CA ALA A 64 1.04 -4.70 -22.99
C ALA A 64 -0.40 -5.22 -23.06
N TYR A 65 -0.85 -5.97 -22.04
CA TYR A 65 -2.24 -6.40 -21.93
C TYR A 65 -3.17 -5.21 -21.69
N MET A 66 -2.82 -4.30 -20.78
CA MET A 66 -3.57 -3.08 -20.48
C MET A 66 -3.68 -2.17 -21.72
N GLU A 67 -2.61 -2.04 -22.51
CA GLU A 67 -2.64 -1.36 -23.81
C GLU A 67 -3.63 -2.02 -24.78
N SER A 68 -3.62 -3.36 -24.85
CA SER A 68 -4.49 -4.11 -25.76
C SER A 68 -5.99 -3.95 -25.48
N ILE A 69 -6.35 -3.67 -24.22
CA ILE A 69 -7.72 -3.40 -23.79
C ILE A 69 -8.01 -1.89 -23.64
N GLN A 70 -7.07 -1.03 -24.04
CA GLN A 70 -7.17 0.43 -23.93
C GLN A 70 -7.50 0.91 -22.50
N TYR A 71 -6.87 0.30 -21.50
CA TYR A 71 -7.09 0.64 -20.10
C TYR A 71 -6.79 2.13 -19.82
N SER A 72 -7.78 2.84 -19.30
CA SER A 72 -7.76 4.31 -19.16
C SER A 72 -6.68 4.82 -18.20
N ASP A 73 -6.37 4.06 -17.15
CA ASP A 73 -5.44 4.46 -16.09
C ASP A 73 -4.02 3.89 -16.28
N LEU A 74 -3.67 3.48 -17.51
CA LEU A 74 -2.37 2.86 -17.83
C LEU A 74 -1.18 3.78 -17.49
N SER A 75 -1.33 5.09 -17.63
CA SER A 75 -0.25 6.05 -17.35
C SER A 75 0.14 6.03 -15.87
N ASN A 76 -0.84 5.97 -14.96
CA ASN A 76 -0.58 5.94 -13.53
C ASN A 76 -0.05 4.56 -13.11
N HIS A 77 -0.59 3.48 -13.66
CA HIS A 77 -0.07 2.12 -13.42
C HIS A 77 1.41 1.98 -13.81
N ARG A 78 1.81 2.56 -14.96
CA ARG A 78 3.22 2.66 -15.38
C ARG A 78 4.09 3.42 -14.40
N ALA A 79 3.56 4.50 -13.81
CA ALA A 79 4.30 5.27 -12.82
C ALA A 79 4.57 4.44 -11.55
N GLU A 80 3.59 3.66 -11.09
CA GLU A 80 3.75 2.70 -9.98
C GLU A 80 4.84 1.67 -10.27
N HIS A 81 4.82 1.03 -11.45
CA HIS A 81 5.87 0.11 -11.87
C HIS A 81 7.26 0.76 -11.86
N GLN A 82 7.36 1.97 -12.43
CA GLN A 82 8.63 2.70 -12.47
C GLN A 82 9.13 3.08 -11.08
N ASN A 83 8.24 3.45 -10.15
CA ASN A 83 8.59 3.69 -8.75
C ASN A 83 9.18 2.44 -8.10
N PHE A 84 8.54 1.29 -8.33
CA PHE A 84 9.00 0.02 -7.79
C PHE A 84 10.34 -0.43 -8.37
N CYS A 85 10.53 -0.32 -9.69
CA CYS A 85 11.82 -0.61 -10.33
C CYS A 85 12.95 0.30 -9.79
N ARG A 86 12.64 1.59 -9.50
CA ARG A 86 13.59 2.50 -8.85
C ARG A 86 13.97 2.05 -7.44
N MET A 87 12.99 1.59 -6.64
CA MET A 87 13.24 1.02 -5.32
C MET A 87 14.14 -0.23 -5.41
N ILE A 88 13.87 -1.16 -6.33
CA ILE A 88 14.71 -2.34 -6.56
C ILE A 88 16.15 -1.94 -6.93
N ALA A 89 16.31 -0.94 -7.81
CA ALA A 89 17.63 -0.45 -8.21
C ALA A 89 18.40 0.20 -7.06
N TYR A 90 17.71 0.90 -6.16
CA TYR A 90 18.30 1.44 -4.92
C TYR A 90 18.84 0.30 -4.04
N TYR A 91 18.02 -0.72 -3.77
CA TYR A 91 18.43 -1.84 -2.93
C TYR A 91 19.52 -2.70 -3.56
N GLU A 92 19.54 -2.84 -4.88
CA GLU A 92 20.64 -3.51 -5.58
C GLU A 92 22.00 -2.85 -5.29
N LYS A 93 22.05 -1.51 -5.24
CA LYS A 93 23.25 -0.75 -4.86
C LYS A 93 23.56 -0.93 -3.37
N LEU A 94 22.55 -0.76 -2.51
CA LEU A 94 22.72 -0.92 -1.07
C LEU A 94 23.25 -2.31 -0.69
N PHE A 95 22.81 -3.35 -1.38
CA PHE A 95 23.32 -4.71 -1.17
C PHE A 95 24.79 -4.86 -1.53
N GLN A 96 25.25 -4.20 -2.59
CA GLN A 96 26.66 -4.21 -2.96
C GLN A 96 27.51 -3.46 -1.93
N GLU A 97 27.03 -2.31 -1.45
CA GLU A 97 27.73 -1.48 -0.45
C GLU A 97 27.79 -2.14 0.93
N THR A 98 26.71 -2.81 1.33
CA THR A 98 26.59 -3.48 2.65
C THR A 98 27.05 -4.93 2.63
N ASP A 99 27.63 -5.39 1.53
CA ASP A 99 28.05 -6.78 1.31
C ASP A 99 26.92 -7.80 1.58
N TYR A 100 25.68 -7.45 1.22
CA TYR A 100 24.46 -8.23 1.44
C TYR A 100 24.20 -8.50 2.94
N SER A 101 24.33 -7.46 3.77
CA SER A 101 24.01 -7.54 5.21
C SER A 101 22.60 -8.09 5.46
N ILE A 102 22.41 -8.85 6.55
CA ILE A 102 21.07 -9.33 6.94
C ILE A 102 20.07 -8.17 7.04
N LYS A 103 20.51 -7.01 7.57
CA LYS A 103 19.64 -5.86 7.78
C LYS A 103 19.07 -5.35 6.45
N SER A 104 19.93 -4.98 5.51
CA SER A 104 19.49 -4.47 4.20
C SER A 104 18.63 -5.49 3.47
N VAL A 105 18.99 -6.77 3.53
CA VAL A 105 18.25 -7.86 2.89
C VAL A 105 16.85 -8.03 3.49
N LYS A 106 16.71 -7.94 4.81
CA LYS A 106 15.41 -8.01 5.50
C LYS A 106 14.52 -6.80 5.20
N GLU A 107 15.08 -5.59 5.22
CA GLU A 107 14.36 -4.35 4.89
C GLU A 107 13.77 -4.43 3.48
N PHE A 108 14.60 -4.81 2.50
CA PHE A 108 14.13 -5.01 1.14
C PHE A 108 13.03 -6.07 1.04
N ALA A 109 13.18 -7.19 1.75
CA ALA A 109 12.19 -8.26 1.73
C ALA A 109 10.83 -7.81 2.26
N GLY A 110 10.81 -6.98 3.31
CA GLY A 110 9.59 -6.37 3.82
C GLY A 110 8.91 -5.48 2.78
N LEU A 111 9.66 -4.56 2.18
CA LEU A 111 9.13 -3.63 1.17
C LEU A 111 8.62 -4.37 -0.08
N LEU A 112 9.37 -5.35 -0.55
CA LEU A 112 8.99 -6.20 -1.67
C LEU A 112 7.66 -6.93 -1.41
N VAL A 113 7.52 -7.54 -0.23
CA VAL A 113 6.31 -8.29 0.14
C VAL A 113 5.11 -7.35 0.19
N SER A 114 5.26 -6.22 0.88
CA SER A 114 4.19 -5.25 1.05
C SER A 114 3.73 -4.70 -0.29
N TRP A 115 4.67 -4.18 -1.10
CA TRP A 115 4.33 -3.57 -2.38
C TRP A 115 3.72 -4.59 -3.34
N LEU A 116 4.32 -5.77 -3.50
CA LEU A 116 3.81 -6.78 -4.43
C LEU A 116 2.43 -7.29 -4.03
N THR A 117 2.21 -7.47 -2.72
CA THR A 117 0.91 -7.91 -2.20
C THR A 117 -0.15 -6.84 -2.46
N TYR A 118 0.14 -5.58 -2.16
CA TYR A 118 -0.78 -4.47 -2.41
C TYR A 118 -1.08 -4.31 -3.91
N HIS A 119 -0.04 -4.31 -4.74
CA HIS A 119 -0.17 -4.11 -6.17
C HIS A 119 -1.07 -5.18 -6.80
N VAL A 120 -0.74 -6.46 -6.59
CA VAL A 120 -1.51 -7.57 -7.16
C VAL A 120 -2.92 -7.69 -6.58
N ALA A 121 -3.10 -7.43 -5.28
CA ALA A 121 -4.39 -7.59 -4.63
C ALA A 121 -5.37 -6.43 -4.86
N PHE A 122 -4.88 -5.24 -5.25
CA PHE A 122 -5.70 -4.03 -5.34
C PHE A 122 -5.52 -3.29 -6.65
N VAL A 123 -4.29 -2.99 -7.05
CA VAL A 123 -4.02 -2.19 -8.25
C VAL A 123 -4.37 -3.00 -9.49
N ASP A 124 -3.83 -4.21 -9.63
CA ASP A 124 -4.05 -5.06 -10.81
C ASP A 124 -5.51 -5.51 -10.90
N MET A 125 -6.18 -5.65 -9.75
CA MET A 125 -7.60 -6.04 -9.70
C MET A 125 -8.52 -5.02 -10.40
N LYS A 126 -8.13 -3.74 -10.49
CA LYS A 126 -8.87 -2.71 -11.25
C LYS A 126 -8.89 -3.01 -12.76
N ILE A 127 -7.91 -3.75 -13.27
CA ILE A 127 -7.87 -4.18 -14.68
C ILE A 127 -9.09 -5.07 -14.99
N LYS A 128 -9.50 -5.92 -14.04
CA LYS A 128 -10.65 -6.83 -14.19
C LYS A 128 -11.98 -6.08 -14.29
N GLU A 129 -12.14 -5.01 -13.51
CA GLU A 129 -13.37 -4.22 -13.45
C GLU A 129 -13.61 -3.51 -14.79
N ASN A 130 -12.57 -2.89 -15.36
CA ASN A 130 -12.64 -2.17 -16.64
C ASN A 130 -12.60 -3.06 -17.89
N ALA A 131 -12.07 -4.29 -17.79
CA ALA A 131 -12.12 -5.27 -18.88
C ALA A 131 -13.54 -5.79 -19.16
N SER A 132 -14.46 -5.68 -18.18
CA SER A 132 -15.85 -6.13 -18.34
C SER A 132 -16.72 -5.18 -19.16
N GLU A 133 -16.34 -3.91 -19.29
CA GLU A 133 -17.07 -2.88 -20.04
C GLU A 133 -16.74 -2.85 -21.55
N THR A 134 -15.66 -3.52 -21.99
CA THR A 134 -15.11 -3.39 -23.35
C THR A 134 -15.41 -4.58 -24.28
N LEU A 135 -16.33 -5.48 -23.92
CA LEU A 135 -16.80 -6.51 -24.87
C LEU A 135 -17.61 -5.87 -26.02
N PRO A 136 -17.28 -6.16 -27.30
CA PRO A 136 -17.62 -5.30 -28.42
C PRO A 136 -19.10 -5.41 -28.81
N GLN A 137 -19.87 -4.35 -28.57
CA GLN A 137 -21.06 -4.07 -29.37
C GLN A 137 -20.67 -3.16 -30.53
N THR A 138 -20.72 -3.73 -31.73
CA THR A 138 -20.70 -3.04 -33.02
C THR A 138 -21.66 -1.84 -33.03
N ILE A 139 -21.16 -0.62 -33.23
CA ILE A 139 -21.82 0.50 -33.95
C ILE A 139 -20.76 1.45 -34.51
N LYS A 140 -21.13 2.07 -35.64
CA LYS A 140 -20.34 2.76 -36.66
C LYS A 140 -19.64 4.03 -36.16
N LYS A 141 -18.41 4.24 -36.67
CA LYS A 141 -17.65 5.49 -36.62
C LYS A 141 -18.39 6.63 -37.33
N GLU A 142 -18.59 7.75 -36.64
CA GLU A 142 -18.47 9.08 -37.23
C GLU A 142 -17.34 9.80 -36.49
N VAL A 143 -16.42 10.37 -37.28
CA VAL A 143 -15.21 11.05 -36.84
C VAL A 143 -15.55 12.53 -36.69
N VAL A 144 -15.36 13.09 -35.50
CA VAL A 144 -15.25 14.54 -35.31
C VAL A 144 -13.87 14.79 -34.71
N GLU A 145 -13.02 15.46 -35.48
CA GLU A 145 -11.74 16.01 -35.02
C GLU A 145 -12.03 17.14 -34.03
N GLU A 146 -11.53 17.02 -32.79
CA GLU A 146 -11.37 18.15 -31.89
C GLU A 146 -9.88 18.35 -31.57
N THR A 147 -9.42 19.56 -31.86
CA THR A 147 -8.09 20.09 -31.56
C THR A 147 -7.89 20.31 -30.05
N PRO A 148 -6.65 20.20 -29.54
CA PRO A 148 -6.38 20.31 -28.10
C PRO A 148 -6.66 21.74 -27.59
N PRO A 149 -7.27 21.90 -26.39
CA PRO A 149 -7.47 23.20 -25.79
C PRO A 149 -6.16 23.80 -25.25
N PRO A 150 -6.02 25.13 -25.23
CA PRO A 150 -4.78 25.80 -24.87
C PRO A 150 -4.53 25.77 -23.35
N MET A 151 -3.27 25.58 -22.96
CA MET A 151 -2.80 25.74 -21.58
C MET A 151 -3.12 27.14 -21.05
N GLN A 152 -3.94 27.22 -19.99
CA GLN A 152 -4.12 28.42 -19.19
C GLN A 152 -3.44 28.23 -17.82
N GLN A 153 -2.68 29.26 -17.42
CA GLN A 153 -2.10 29.41 -16.08
C GLN A 153 -3.19 29.90 -15.12
N GLU A 154 -3.39 29.22 -13.99
CA GLU A 154 -4.21 29.69 -12.85
C GLU A 154 -3.36 29.57 -11.58
N SER A 155 -2.84 30.69 -11.08
CA SER A 155 -3.35 31.53 -9.97
C SER A 155 -3.32 30.85 -8.60
N LYS A 156 -2.41 31.33 -7.74
CA LYS A 156 -2.33 31.01 -6.31
C LYS A 156 -3.44 31.77 -5.58
N ASP A 157 -4.59 31.15 -5.41
CA ASP A 157 -5.64 31.65 -4.53
C ASP A 157 -5.77 30.76 -3.28
N LEU A 158 -5.99 31.41 -2.15
CA LEU A 158 -6.06 30.81 -0.82
C LEU A 158 -7.19 29.79 -0.71
N ILE A 159 -6.86 28.58 -0.27
CA ILE A 159 -7.80 27.50 0.01
C ILE A 159 -8.71 27.91 1.19
N PRO A 160 -10.05 27.91 1.04
CA PRO A 160 -10.96 28.17 2.14
C PRO A 160 -10.93 27.00 3.14
N LYS A 161 -10.73 27.30 4.42
CA LYS A 161 -10.79 26.32 5.52
C LYS A 161 -12.21 25.75 5.63
N MET A 162 -12.37 24.44 5.44
CA MET A 162 -13.65 23.74 5.48
C MET A 162 -14.23 23.60 6.90
N ASP A 163 -15.56 23.60 6.95
CA ASP A 163 -16.41 23.34 8.11
C ASP A 163 -16.40 21.84 8.47
N ASN A 164 -16.35 21.51 9.76
CA ASN A 164 -16.26 20.15 10.32
C ASN A 164 -17.44 19.22 9.92
N SER A 165 -18.48 19.75 9.28
CA SER A 165 -19.64 18.99 8.82
C SER A 165 -19.39 18.17 7.53
N ILE A 166 -18.21 18.33 6.91
CA ILE A 166 -17.81 17.68 5.64
C ILE A 166 -16.49 16.90 5.82
N PHE A 167 -16.19 16.39 7.01
CA PHE A 167 -15.09 15.43 7.13
C PHE A 167 -15.58 14.04 6.74
N HIS A 168 -15.05 13.50 5.65
CA HIS A 168 -15.44 12.21 5.06
C HIS A 168 -14.94 11.01 5.89
N ILE A 169 -15.35 10.94 7.16
CA ILE A 169 -14.99 9.85 8.07
C ILE A 169 -15.44 8.48 7.52
N ASP A 170 -16.52 8.44 6.74
CA ASP A 170 -16.97 7.24 6.03
C ASP A 170 -15.94 6.71 5.04
N CYS A 171 -15.16 7.61 4.40
CA CYS A 171 -14.07 7.22 3.49
C CYS A 171 -12.91 6.61 4.27
N PHE A 172 -12.61 7.11 5.47
CA PHE A 172 -11.64 6.50 6.37
C PHE A 172 -12.09 5.10 6.82
N GLN A 173 -13.34 4.96 7.25
CA GLN A 173 -13.91 3.67 7.65
C GLN A 173 -13.84 2.63 6.52
N LYS A 174 -14.26 3.01 5.31
CA LYS A 174 -14.19 2.14 4.11
C LYS A 174 -12.77 1.83 3.72
N GLY A 175 -11.89 2.83 3.72
CA GLY A 175 -10.50 2.68 3.34
C GLY A 175 -9.76 1.68 4.22
N ILE A 176 -9.94 1.79 5.54
CA ILE A 176 -9.41 0.83 6.54
C ILE A 176 -10.01 -0.55 6.33
N THR A 177 -11.34 -0.63 6.21
CA THR A 177 -12.08 -1.90 6.07
C THR A 177 -11.61 -2.70 4.87
N SER A 178 -11.55 -2.05 3.70
CA SER A 178 -11.13 -2.66 2.44
C SER A 178 -9.73 -3.26 2.53
N ILE A 179 -8.77 -2.56 3.15
CA ILE A 179 -7.41 -3.08 3.31
C ILE A 179 -7.37 -4.28 4.26
N LEU A 180 -8.00 -4.18 5.43
CA LEU A 180 -8.01 -5.27 6.41
C LEU A 180 -8.69 -6.54 5.89
N GLU A 181 -9.77 -6.39 5.12
CA GLU A 181 -10.44 -7.52 4.47
C GLU A 181 -9.59 -8.14 3.36
N LYS A 182 -9.17 -7.35 2.36
CA LYS A 182 -8.53 -7.87 1.14
C LYS A 182 -7.08 -8.31 1.38
N MET A 183 -6.31 -7.53 2.13
CA MET A 183 -4.89 -7.81 2.39
C MET A 183 -4.74 -8.87 3.48
N PHE A 184 -5.42 -8.71 4.61
CA PHE A 184 -5.23 -9.58 5.78
C PHE A 184 -6.26 -10.71 5.89
N GLY A 185 -7.32 -10.70 5.06
CA GLY A 185 -8.35 -11.74 5.09
C GLY A 185 -9.26 -11.66 6.32
N ILE A 186 -9.34 -10.49 6.96
CA ILE A 186 -10.11 -10.31 8.19
C ILE A 186 -11.57 -10.03 7.82
N THR A 187 -12.43 -11.05 7.91
CA THR A 187 -13.84 -10.96 7.48
C THR A 187 -14.81 -10.51 8.57
N SER A 188 -14.38 -10.51 9.83
CA SER A 188 -15.13 -9.97 10.97
C SER A 188 -14.44 -8.70 11.44
N LEU A 189 -14.89 -7.57 10.91
CA LEU A 189 -14.33 -6.25 11.18
C LEU A 189 -15.45 -5.27 11.51
N ASN A 190 -15.24 -4.43 12.53
CA ASN A 190 -16.09 -3.30 12.84
C ASN A 190 -15.21 -2.05 12.94
N VAL A 191 -15.47 -1.06 12.09
CA VAL A 191 -14.80 0.24 12.13
C VAL A 191 -15.83 1.31 12.42
N GLN A 192 -15.74 1.92 13.60
CA GLN A 192 -16.72 2.91 14.06
C GLN A 192 -16.04 4.06 14.78
N GLU A 193 -16.69 5.21 14.79
CA GLU A 193 -16.22 6.35 15.59
C GLU A 193 -16.30 6.03 17.09
N LEU A 194 -15.30 6.45 17.84
CA LEU A 194 -15.20 6.23 19.27
C LEU A 194 -15.20 7.55 20.04
N THR A 195 -16.11 7.65 20.99
CA THR A 195 -16.15 8.71 22.00
C THR A 195 -16.38 8.10 23.39
N PRO A 196 -15.63 8.52 24.43
CA PRO A 196 -14.54 9.49 24.42
C PRO A 196 -13.28 8.96 23.72
N ILE A 197 -12.41 9.88 23.27
CA ILE A 197 -11.14 9.56 22.61
C ILE A 197 -10.16 9.01 23.66
N PRO A 198 -9.52 7.85 23.43
CA PRO A 198 -8.60 7.25 24.37
C PRO A 198 -7.26 8.01 24.43
N GLU A 199 -6.57 7.91 25.57
CA GLU A 199 -5.20 8.40 25.71
C GLU A 199 -4.20 7.50 24.96
N PHE A 200 -3.03 8.04 24.64
CA PHE A 200 -1.95 7.26 24.04
C PHE A 200 -1.40 6.22 25.03
N ASP A 201 -1.28 4.99 24.57
CA ASP A 201 -0.66 3.85 25.27
C ASP A 201 0.81 3.70 24.86
N GLU A 202 1.70 3.58 25.86
CA GLU A 202 3.13 3.34 25.69
C GLU A 202 3.46 2.01 24.97
N ASN A 203 2.53 1.06 24.98
CA ASN A 203 2.66 -0.24 24.33
C ASN A 203 2.20 -0.25 22.87
N CYS A 204 1.86 0.90 22.30
CA CYS A 204 1.51 1.00 20.89
C CYS A 204 2.67 1.50 20.02
N ILE A 205 2.70 0.99 18.79
CA ILE A 205 3.45 1.55 17.67
C ILE A 205 2.55 2.58 17.00
N TYR A 206 3.04 3.81 16.91
CA TYR A 206 2.31 4.88 16.24
C TYR A 206 2.91 5.15 14.87
N SER A 207 2.09 5.14 13.83
CA SER A 207 2.48 5.58 12.51
C SER A 207 1.61 6.75 12.07
N LYS A 208 2.23 7.89 11.79
CA LYS A 208 1.57 9.10 11.32
C LYS A 208 1.70 9.24 9.82
N ILE A 209 0.59 9.51 9.15
CA ILE A 209 0.51 9.96 7.77
C ILE A 209 -0.17 11.33 7.76
N SER A 210 0.47 12.32 7.12
CA SER A 210 -0.14 13.63 6.93
C SER A 210 -0.84 13.69 5.57
N PHE A 211 -2.12 14.03 5.58
CA PHE A 211 -2.90 14.37 4.40
C PHE A 211 -2.78 15.87 4.15
N ILE A 212 -2.56 16.24 2.90
CA ILE A 212 -2.45 17.63 2.45
C ILE A 212 -3.29 17.85 1.19
N TYR A 213 -3.38 19.12 0.76
CA TYR A 213 -4.08 19.64 -0.41
C TYR A 213 -5.42 20.30 -0.06
N GLU A 214 -6.56 19.64 -0.26
CA GLU A 214 -7.86 20.25 0.03
C GLU A 214 -8.17 20.36 1.53
N PHE A 215 -7.59 19.48 2.34
CA PHE A 215 -7.53 19.63 3.79
C PHE A 215 -6.15 19.23 4.30
N GLU A 216 -5.84 19.68 5.52
CA GLU A 216 -4.67 19.24 6.26
C GLU A 216 -5.14 18.39 7.43
N ALA A 217 -4.64 17.16 7.52
CA ALA A 217 -4.89 16.31 8.67
C ALA A 217 -3.70 15.42 8.99
N ASP A 218 -3.48 15.18 10.28
CA ASP A 218 -2.56 14.16 10.75
C ASP A 218 -3.34 12.92 11.18
N VAL A 219 -3.09 11.81 10.48
CA VAL A 219 -3.73 10.52 10.71
C VAL A 219 -2.73 9.61 11.40
N ILE A 220 -3.02 9.24 12.63
CA ILE A 220 -2.15 8.45 13.49
C ILE A 220 -2.77 7.08 13.74
N TYR A 221 -2.16 6.05 13.17
CA TYR A 221 -2.51 4.66 13.41
C TYR A 221 -1.79 4.17 14.67
N SER A 222 -2.54 3.68 15.66
CA SER A 222 -2.02 3.18 16.93
C SER A 222 -2.15 1.67 16.99
N PHE A 223 -1.08 0.95 16.67
CA PHE A 223 -1.08 -0.52 16.68
C PHE A 223 -0.52 -1.06 18.00
N PRO A 224 -1.32 -1.75 18.83
CA PRO A 224 -0.80 -2.53 19.94
C PRO A 224 0.25 -3.54 19.46
N LYS A 225 1.30 -3.76 20.26
CA LYS A 225 2.40 -4.68 19.94
C LYS A 225 1.92 -6.05 19.46
N GLU A 226 0.93 -6.64 20.14
CA GLU A 226 0.37 -7.95 19.77
C GLU A 226 -0.22 -7.93 18.37
N ILE A 227 -0.96 -6.88 18.02
CA ILE A 227 -1.57 -6.71 16.70
C ILE A 227 -0.49 -6.49 15.64
N SER A 228 0.53 -5.68 15.93
CA SER A 228 1.64 -5.45 15.01
C SER A 228 2.37 -6.75 14.65
N LEU A 229 2.64 -7.61 15.63
CA LEU A 229 3.27 -8.91 15.41
C LEU A 229 2.37 -9.84 14.57
N GLN A 230 1.05 -9.83 14.80
CA GLN A 230 0.10 -10.62 14.03
C GLN A 230 -0.03 -10.15 12.58
N LEU A 231 -0.20 -8.84 12.36
CA LEU A 231 -0.25 -8.24 11.02
C LEU A 231 1.05 -8.52 10.25
N PHE A 232 2.19 -8.34 10.91
CA PHE A 232 3.49 -8.65 10.34
C PHE A 232 3.61 -10.13 9.96
N LYS A 233 3.18 -11.04 10.85
CA LYS A 233 3.17 -12.49 10.59
C LYS A 233 2.29 -12.83 9.40
N ILE A 234 1.12 -12.22 9.25
CA ILE A 234 0.23 -12.47 8.12
C ILE A 234 0.90 -12.05 6.81
N MET A 235 1.48 -10.85 6.76
CA MET A 235 2.14 -10.33 5.56
C MET A 235 3.36 -11.16 5.15
N THR A 236 4.25 -11.41 6.10
CA THR A 236 5.56 -12.01 5.81
C THR A 236 5.57 -13.53 5.92
N SER A 237 4.53 -14.12 6.53
CA SER A 237 4.51 -15.51 6.99
C SER A 237 5.68 -15.85 7.94
N PHE A 238 6.32 -14.84 8.55
CA PHE A 238 7.42 -14.97 9.49
C PHE A 238 6.95 -14.64 10.92
N GLU A 239 7.33 -15.47 11.88
CA GLU A 239 7.07 -15.21 13.29
C GLU A 239 8.25 -14.45 13.88
N VAL A 240 7.94 -13.31 14.49
CA VAL A 240 8.82 -12.53 15.35
C VAL A 240 8.19 -12.47 16.73
N ASN A 241 9.03 -12.50 17.77
CA ASN A 241 8.59 -12.45 19.16
C ASN A 241 8.81 -11.07 19.79
N GLU A 242 9.42 -10.15 19.06
CA GLU A 242 9.75 -8.81 19.51
C GLU A 242 9.43 -7.80 18.41
N VAL A 243 9.08 -6.60 18.83
CA VAL A 243 8.90 -5.47 17.92
C VAL A 243 10.26 -4.83 17.68
N ASP A 244 10.79 -5.05 16.48
CA ASP A 244 12.07 -4.50 16.02
C ASP A 244 11.87 -3.47 14.88
N GLU A 245 12.97 -2.95 14.34
CA GLU A 245 12.97 -2.02 13.20
C GLU A 245 12.18 -2.54 12.00
N VAL A 246 12.13 -3.86 11.79
CA VAL A 246 11.43 -4.47 10.67
C VAL A 246 9.92 -4.43 10.90
N VAL A 247 9.47 -4.68 12.13
CA VAL A 247 8.06 -4.54 12.50
C VAL A 247 7.61 -3.07 12.41
N TYR A 248 8.45 -2.11 12.84
CA TYR A 248 8.16 -0.68 12.68
C TYR A 248 7.99 -0.29 11.22
N SER A 249 8.92 -0.71 10.36
CA SER A 249 8.84 -0.45 8.92
C SER A 249 7.61 -1.08 8.29
N ALA A 250 7.22 -2.29 8.71
CA ALA A 250 6.00 -2.92 8.23
C ALA A 250 4.74 -2.15 8.65
N MET A 251 4.65 -1.68 9.90
CA MET A 251 3.50 -0.87 10.34
C MET A 251 3.43 0.48 9.62
N ALA A 252 4.59 1.08 9.32
CA ALA A 252 4.68 2.27 8.48
C ALA A 252 4.05 2.02 7.10
N GLU A 253 4.40 0.90 6.48
CA GLU A 253 3.94 0.52 5.15
C GLU A 253 2.45 0.19 5.15
N ILE A 254 1.94 -0.53 6.16
CA ILE A 254 0.51 -0.78 6.32
C ILE A 254 -0.25 0.54 6.44
N SER A 255 0.26 1.47 7.24
CA SER A 255 -0.37 2.80 7.43
C SER A 255 -0.39 3.59 6.13
N ASN A 256 0.70 3.53 5.36
CA ASN A 256 0.79 4.16 4.04
C ASN A 256 -0.21 3.54 3.05
N ILE A 257 -0.33 2.20 3.03
CA ILE A 257 -1.30 1.48 2.19
C ILE A 257 -2.74 1.85 2.56
N ILE A 258 -3.07 1.86 3.86
CA ILE A 258 -4.40 2.25 4.34
C ILE A 258 -4.69 3.70 3.93
N SER A 259 -3.77 4.62 4.20
CA SER A 259 -3.94 6.03 3.86
C SER A 259 -4.06 6.26 2.36
N GLY A 260 -3.30 5.55 1.53
CA GLY A 260 -3.42 5.63 0.07
C GLY A 260 -4.78 5.15 -0.41
N ASN A 261 -5.31 4.08 0.19
CA ASN A 261 -6.66 3.62 -0.12
C ASN A 261 -7.73 4.63 0.35
N VAL A 262 -7.54 5.28 1.50
CA VAL A 262 -8.40 6.38 1.95
C VAL A 262 -8.36 7.56 0.97
N SER A 263 -7.19 7.95 0.45
CA SER A 263 -7.08 9.00 -0.57
C SER A 263 -7.84 8.66 -1.85
N ILE A 264 -7.90 7.38 -2.24
CA ILE A 264 -8.73 6.93 -3.37
C ILE A 264 -10.23 7.10 -3.05
N GLU A 265 -10.68 6.64 -1.89
CA GLU A 265 -12.10 6.80 -1.46
C GLU A 265 -12.50 8.28 -1.35
N LEU A 266 -11.59 9.15 -0.92
CA LEU A 266 -11.78 10.59 -0.88
C LEU A 266 -11.86 11.20 -2.29
N ALA A 267 -11.02 10.73 -3.22
CA ALA A 267 -11.05 11.19 -4.61
C ALA A 267 -12.38 10.85 -5.30
N ASP A 268 -12.99 9.70 -4.98
CA ASP A 268 -14.34 9.32 -5.44
C ASP A 268 -15.44 10.24 -4.90
N LYS A 269 -15.16 10.97 -3.82
CA LYS A 269 -16.00 12.05 -3.26
C LYS A 269 -15.63 13.44 -3.77
N GLU A 270 -14.84 13.51 -4.84
CA GLU A 270 -14.29 14.74 -5.40
C GLU A 270 -13.35 15.49 -4.44
N CYS A 271 -12.86 14.83 -3.38
CA CYS A 271 -11.92 15.41 -2.44
C CYS A 271 -10.48 14.95 -2.74
N LYS A 272 -9.68 15.82 -3.35
CA LYS A 272 -8.30 15.46 -3.71
C LYS A 272 -7.38 15.62 -2.51
N THR A 273 -6.57 14.60 -2.26
CA THR A 273 -5.55 14.62 -1.21
C THR A 273 -4.25 14.03 -1.74
N ASP A 274 -3.15 14.49 -1.14
CA ASP A 274 -1.85 13.82 -1.23
C ASP A 274 -1.43 13.39 0.18
N ILE A 275 -0.64 12.33 0.27
CA ILE A 275 -0.17 11.79 1.55
C ILE A 275 1.35 11.90 1.65
N LYS A 276 1.81 12.40 2.80
CA LYS A 276 3.25 12.41 3.10
C LYS A 276 3.70 11.01 3.55
N PRO A 277 5.00 10.68 3.36
CA PRO A 277 5.58 9.45 3.87
C PRO A 277 5.31 9.25 5.37
N PRO A 278 5.19 7.99 5.84
CA PRO A 278 4.92 7.71 7.23
C PRO A 278 6.06 8.16 8.14
N VAL A 279 5.69 8.70 9.30
CA VAL A 279 6.60 8.92 10.42
C VAL A 279 6.18 7.97 11.55
N VAL A 280 7.11 7.16 12.06
CA VAL A 280 6.82 6.13 13.06
C VAL A 280 7.48 6.46 14.38
N ASN A 281 6.69 6.47 15.44
CA ASN A 281 7.12 6.71 16.82
C ASN A 281 6.64 5.60 17.75
N ILE A 282 7.31 5.44 18.89
CA ILE A 282 6.94 4.48 19.92
C ILE A 282 6.41 5.23 21.14
N GLY A 283 5.29 4.76 21.67
CA GLY A 283 4.77 5.13 22.97
C GLY A 283 3.98 6.44 23.03
N SER A 284 4.35 7.46 22.28
CA SER A 284 3.52 8.66 22.15
C SER A 284 3.78 9.44 20.85
N TYR A 285 2.88 10.37 20.57
CA TYR A 285 3.02 11.35 19.50
C TYR A 285 2.76 12.74 20.06
N GLU A 286 3.62 13.71 19.74
CA GLU A 286 3.32 15.12 19.96
C GLU A 286 2.40 15.58 18.82
N VAL A 287 1.17 15.96 19.18
CA VAL A 287 0.19 16.52 18.24
C VAL A 287 0.51 18.00 18.06
N GLU A 288 0.54 18.47 16.82
CA GLU A 288 0.76 19.89 16.55
C GLU A 288 -0.39 20.74 17.13
N GLU A 289 -0.06 21.85 17.81
CA GLU A 289 -1.04 22.76 18.42
C GLU A 289 -2.02 23.41 17.42
N SER A 290 -1.69 23.33 16.12
CA SER A 290 -2.50 23.85 15.02
C SER A 290 -3.81 23.09 14.82
N PHE A 291 -3.84 21.79 15.16
CA PHE A 291 -5.04 20.96 15.05
C PHE A 291 -6.00 21.23 16.21
N LYS A 292 -7.26 21.49 15.88
CA LYS A 292 -8.26 21.92 16.87
C LYS A 292 -9.20 20.80 17.25
N ASN A 293 -9.35 19.81 16.39
CA ASN A 293 -10.28 18.70 16.58
C ASN A 293 -9.57 17.38 16.38
N CYS A 294 -10.01 16.37 17.12
CA CYS A 294 -9.59 14.99 16.93
C CYS A 294 -10.84 14.14 16.75
N LEU A 295 -10.85 13.32 15.72
CA LEU A 295 -11.78 12.22 15.55
C LEU A 295 -11.03 10.91 15.83
N CYS A 296 -11.70 9.92 16.39
CA CYS A 296 -11.10 8.63 16.67
C CYS A 296 -11.95 7.52 16.06
N LEU A 297 -11.32 6.65 15.26
CA LEU A 297 -11.92 5.41 14.81
C LEU A 297 -11.41 4.26 15.67
N PHE A 298 -12.33 3.47 16.20
CA PHE A 298 -12.06 2.18 16.81
C PHE A 298 -12.22 1.09 15.75
N VAL A 299 -11.14 0.34 15.54
CA VAL A 299 -11.07 -0.76 14.59
C VAL A 299 -11.05 -2.05 15.39
N ASP A 300 -12.16 -2.78 15.45
CA ASP A 300 -12.28 -4.06 16.12
C ASP A 300 -12.27 -5.21 15.11
N SER A 301 -11.45 -6.23 15.38
CA SER A 301 -11.15 -7.28 14.42
C SER A 301 -10.84 -8.60 15.10
N SER A 302 -10.87 -9.69 14.34
CA SER A 302 -10.45 -11.02 14.85
C SER A 302 -8.99 -11.10 15.32
N LEU A 303 -8.14 -10.13 14.96
CA LEU A 303 -6.74 -10.04 15.41
C LEU A 303 -6.58 -9.21 16.69
N GLY A 304 -7.65 -8.58 17.16
CA GLY A 304 -7.65 -7.58 18.21
C GLY A 304 -8.10 -6.22 17.68
N ALA A 305 -8.14 -5.24 18.59
CA ALA A 305 -8.61 -3.90 18.30
C ALA A 305 -7.51 -2.84 18.39
N PHE A 306 -7.61 -1.82 17.54
CA PHE A 306 -6.67 -0.72 17.49
C PHE A 306 -7.39 0.59 17.15
N HIS A 307 -6.69 1.72 17.31
CA HIS A 307 -7.29 3.05 17.12
C HIS A 307 -6.63 3.79 15.96
N VAL A 308 -7.42 4.61 15.27
CA VAL A 308 -6.92 5.59 14.29
C VAL A 308 -7.39 6.97 14.74
N PHE A 309 -6.43 7.83 15.08
CA PHE A 309 -6.68 9.21 15.46
C PHE A 309 -6.53 10.11 14.25
N ILE A 310 -7.46 11.03 14.06
CA ILE A 310 -7.50 11.92 12.91
C ILE A 310 -7.58 13.35 13.43
N TYR A 311 -6.47 14.07 13.34
CA TYR A 311 -6.33 15.46 13.79
C TYR A 311 -6.52 16.41 12.61
N ILE A 312 -7.44 17.37 12.75
CA ILE A 312 -7.87 18.34 11.72
C ILE A 312 -7.90 19.75 12.30
#